data_AF-A0A7W7U060-F1
#
_entry.id   AF-A0A7W7U060-F1
#
_cell.length_a   1.000
_cell.length_b   1.000
_cell.length_c   1.000
_cell.angle_alpha   90.00
_cell.angle_beta   90.00
_cell.angle_gamma   90.00
#
_symmetry.space_group_name_H-M   'P 1'
#
loop_
_entity.id
_entity.type
_entity.pdbx_description
1 polymer ?
#
loop_
_entity_poly.entity_id
_entity_poly.type
_entity_poly.pdbx_seq_one_letter_code
_entity_poly.pdbx_strand_id
1 'polypeptide(L)'
;MRKLAAAVMAAGLFAGGMGVAVADSWHDVALFKTTGARFTGGKYKWEPAEVQQGAFHIKGTLRDVGMDDNHNVYLQVKVHGYGWNRFDGVQKKGVWIDKLVHDGASRYTNTAEVRVCQNRGSLHPDNCSPTKYFKRK
;
A
#
# COMPACT_ATOMS: atom_id res chain seq x y z
N MET A 1 2.24 48.80 -18.73
CA MET A 1 2.67 47.40 -18.55
C MET A 1 1.85 46.51 -19.48
N ARG A 2 2.50 45.78 -20.37
CA ARG A 2 1.86 44.90 -21.37
C ARG A 2 1.58 43.52 -20.75
N LYS A 3 0.32 43.09 -20.86
CA LYS A 3 -0.20 41.74 -21.21
C LYS A 3 0.32 40.53 -20.37
N LEU A 4 -0.47 39.56 -19.90
CA LEU A 4 -1.30 38.65 -20.69
C LEU A 4 -2.17 37.75 -19.78
N ALA A 5 -3.34 37.40 -20.34
CA ALA A 5 -4.03 36.12 -20.27
C ALA A 5 -4.71 35.69 -18.94
N ALA A 6 -6.02 35.93 -18.93
CA ALA A 6 -7.00 35.12 -18.21
C ALA A 6 -6.95 33.65 -18.68
N ALA A 7 -6.93 32.73 -17.73
CA ALA A 7 -7.27 31.32 -17.96
C ALA A 7 -8.62 31.05 -17.30
N VAL A 8 -9.68 31.06 -18.09
CA VAL A 8 -11.01 30.60 -17.69
C VAL A 8 -10.98 29.07 -17.73
N MET A 9 -10.94 28.43 -16.57
CA MET A 9 -11.19 26.99 -16.46
C MET A 9 -12.68 26.79 -16.24
N ALA A 10 -13.40 26.53 -17.33
CA ALA A 10 -14.77 26.06 -17.30
C ALA A 10 -14.81 24.65 -16.69
N ALA A 11 -15.18 24.55 -15.42
CA ALA A 11 -15.58 23.28 -14.82
C ALA A 11 -17.07 23.06 -15.14
N GLY A 12 -17.34 22.35 -16.23
CA GLY A 12 -18.69 21.91 -16.57
C GLY A 12 -19.27 21.02 -15.48
N LEU A 13 -20.42 21.41 -14.93
CA LEU A 13 -21.25 20.52 -14.11
C LEU A 13 -21.80 19.41 -15.00
N PHE A 14 -21.28 18.20 -14.84
CA PHE A 14 -22.00 17.00 -15.29
C PHE A 14 -23.02 16.62 -14.22
N ALA A 15 -24.25 17.10 -14.39
CA ALA A 15 -25.42 16.56 -13.73
C ALA A 15 -25.91 15.34 -14.53
N GLY A 16 -25.69 14.14 -14.01
CA GLY A 16 -26.16 12.91 -14.64
C GLY A 16 -25.73 11.67 -13.86
N GLY A 17 -26.58 11.22 -12.93
CA GLY A 17 -26.58 9.85 -12.40
C GLY A 17 -25.26 9.34 -11.83
N MET A 18 -24.61 10.08 -10.94
CA MET A 18 -23.44 9.56 -10.22
C MET A 18 -23.89 9.11 -8.84
N GLY A 19 -24.04 7.80 -8.66
CA GLY A 19 -24.03 7.23 -7.31
C GLY A 19 -22.79 7.76 -6.60
N VAL A 20 -22.98 8.41 -5.45
CA VAL A 20 -21.89 8.93 -4.63
C VAL A 20 -20.97 7.76 -4.30
N ALA A 21 -19.86 7.65 -5.04
CA ALA A 21 -18.77 6.79 -4.65
C ALA A 21 -18.23 7.38 -3.34
N VAL A 22 -18.65 6.80 -2.22
CA VAL A 22 -18.06 7.12 -0.92
C VAL A 22 -16.64 6.58 -0.99
N ALA A 23 -15.70 7.42 -1.40
CA ALA A 23 -14.30 7.07 -1.43
C ALA A 23 -13.88 6.78 0.02
N ASP A 24 -13.49 5.54 0.30
CA ASP A 24 -12.96 5.19 1.61
C ASP A 24 -11.75 6.10 1.90
N SER A 25 -11.74 6.69 3.09
CA SER A 25 -10.74 7.66 3.47
C SER A 25 -9.40 6.96 3.73
N TRP A 26 -8.29 7.61 3.38
CA TRP A 26 -6.97 7.08 3.74
C TRP A 26 -6.81 7.01 5.27
N HIS A 27 -6.41 5.84 5.75
CA HIS A 27 -6.09 5.57 7.14
C HIS A 27 -4.57 5.42 7.31
N ASP A 28 -4.04 5.89 8.43
CA ASP A 28 -2.61 5.70 8.73
C ASP A 28 -2.34 4.26 9.18
N VAL A 29 -1.17 3.76 8.79
CA VAL A 29 -0.63 2.47 9.18
C VAL A 29 0.45 2.70 10.23
N ALA A 30 0.41 1.92 11.32
CA ALA A 30 1.50 1.93 12.29
C ALA A 30 2.82 1.51 11.63
N LEU A 31 3.95 2.05 12.11
CA LEU A 31 5.28 1.66 11.66
C LEU A 31 5.47 0.13 11.73
N PHE A 32 5.77 -0.51 10.60
CA PHE A 32 6.31 -1.87 10.59
C PHE A 32 7.83 -1.79 10.62
N LYS A 33 8.47 -2.52 11.53
CA LYS A 33 9.93 -2.55 11.62
C LYS A 33 10.45 -3.92 12.02
N THR A 34 11.64 -4.21 11.54
CA THR A 34 12.55 -5.26 12.02
C THR A 34 13.89 -4.61 12.34
N THR A 35 14.93 -5.41 12.57
CA THR A 35 16.29 -4.87 12.73
C THR A 35 16.84 -4.31 11.43
N GLY A 36 16.50 -4.89 10.27
CA GLY A 36 17.02 -4.49 8.95
C GLY A 36 16.01 -3.88 7.98
N ALA A 37 14.71 -3.92 8.27
CA ALA A 37 13.67 -3.37 7.38
C ALA A 37 12.72 -2.42 8.11
N ARG A 38 12.26 -1.37 7.43
CA ARG A 38 11.22 -0.45 7.94
C ARG A 38 10.22 -0.08 6.86
N PHE A 39 8.95 0.00 7.22
CA PHE A 39 7.90 0.58 6.39
C PHE A 39 7.30 1.80 7.09
N THR A 40 7.61 2.98 6.58
CA THR A 40 7.32 4.28 7.20
C THR A 40 6.33 5.10 6.38
N GLY A 41 5.56 5.97 7.05
CA GLY A 41 4.56 6.81 6.38
C GLY A 41 3.47 5.99 5.69
N GLY A 42 3.21 4.79 6.22
CA GLY A 42 2.26 3.85 5.65
C GLY A 42 0.85 4.39 5.73
N LYS A 43 0.09 4.26 4.66
CA LYS A 43 -1.34 4.55 4.58
C LYS A 43 -2.06 3.41 3.89
N TYR A 44 -3.32 3.17 4.26
CA TYR A 44 -4.16 2.19 3.62
C TYR A 44 -5.59 2.70 3.43
N LYS A 45 -6.33 2.08 2.52
CA LYS A 45 -7.78 2.21 2.37
C LYS A 45 -8.35 0.97 1.67
N TRP A 46 -9.66 0.80 1.72
CA TRP A 46 -10.36 -0.16 0.87
C TRP A 46 -10.92 0.56 -0.34
N GLU A 47 -10.60 0.10 -1.54
CA GLU A 47 -11.19 0.71 -2.72
C GLU A 47 -12.68 0.36 -2.83
N PRO A 48 -13.47 1.21 -3.51
CA PRO A 48 -14.85 0.85 -3.86
C PRO A 48 -14.88 -0.42 -4.72
N ALA A 49 -15.95 -1.21 -4.55
CA ALA A 49 -16.17 -2.47 -5.28
C ALA A 49 -16.39 -2.26 -6.78
N GLU A 50 -16.75 -1.04 -7.16
CA GLU A 50 -17.08 -0.60 -8.52
C GLU A 50 -15.86 -0.06 -9.28
N VAL A 51 -14.79 0.32 -8.58
CA VAL A 51 -13.61 0.97 -9.19
C VAL A 51 -12.42 0.02 -9.27
N GLN A 52 -12.05 -0.60 -8.13
CA GLN A 52 -10.92 -1.53 -8.05
C GLN A 52 -11.32 -2.84 -7.39
N GLN A 53 -12.58 -3.28 -7.60
CA GLN A 53 -13.08 -4.56 -7.09
C GLN A 53 -12.86 -4.74 -5.58
N GLY A 54 -12.96 -3.65 -4.83
CA GLY A 54 -12.91 -3.71 -3.38
C GLY A 54 -11.51 -3.81 -2.79
N ALA A 55 -10.44 -3.69 -3.59
CA ALA A 55 -9.05 -4.00 -3.23
C ALA A 55 -8.54 -3.33 -1.96
N PHE A 56 -7.60 -4.00 -1.28
CA PHE A 56 -6.80 -3.38 -0.24
C PHE A 56 -5.71 -2.54 -0.88
N HIS A 57 -5.78 -1.22 -0.70
CA HIS A 57 -4.79 -0.29 -1.18
C HIS A 57 -3.85 0.09 -0.04
N ILE A 58 -2.55 -0.17 -0.20
CA ILE A 58 -1.52 0.25 0.74
C ILE A 58 -0.41 1.03 0.04
N LYS A 59 0.06 2.09 0.68
CA LYS A 59 1.20 2.87 0.23
C LYS A 59 2.09 3.33 1.37
N GLY A 60 3.36 3.61 1.09
CA GLY A 60 4.34 4.03 2.10
C GLY A 60 5.77 3.79 1.62
N THR A 61 6.75 4.23 2.41
CA THR A 61 8.17 4.06 2.07
C THR A 61 8.71 2.79 2.73
N LEU A 62 9.11 1.81 1.92
CA LEU A 62 9.86 0.65 2.34
C LEU A 62 11.35 0.97 2.32
N ARG A 63 12.03 0.84 3.45
CA ARG A 63 13.44 1.15 3.62
C ARG A 63 14.21 -0.07 4.08
N ASP A 64 15.28 -0.37 3.37
CA ASP A 64 16.37 -1.16 3.90
C ASP A 64 17.20 -0.28 4.84
N VAL A 65 17.33 -0.72 6.10
CA VAL A 65 18.13 -0.05 7.12
C VAL A 65 19.32 -0.91 7.57
N GLY A 66 19.42 -2.16 7.10
CA GLY A 66 20.55 -3.05 7.32
C GLY A 66 21.66 -2.82 6.30
N MET A 67 22.27 -1.63 6.32
CA MET A 67 23.16 -1.20 5.21
C MET A 67 24.40 -2.10 4.98
N ASP A 68 24.76 -2.95 5.94
CA ASP A 68 25.98 -3.76 5.92
C ASP A 68 25.73 -5.27 5.92
N ASP A 69 24.47 -5.72 5.88
CA ASP A 69 24.15 -7.15 5.96
C ASP A 69 23.89 -7.81 4.60
N ASN A 70 23.92 -7.03 3.51
CA ASN A 70 23.71 -7.49 2.14
C ASN A 70 22.38 -8.25 1.94
N HIS A 71 21.39 -8.00 2.81
CA HIS A 71 20.05 -8.55 2.69
C HIS A 71 19.15 -7.58 1.94
N ASN A 72 18.16 -8.10 1.20
CA ASN A 72 17.10 -7.24 0.67
C ASN A 72 15.90 -7.22 1.63
N VAL A 73 14.99 -6.27 1.42
CA VAL A 73 13.77 -6.13 2.21
C VAL A 73 12.55 -6.26 1.32
N TYR A 74 11.41 -6.62 1.90
CA TYR A 74 10.15 -6.69 1.16
C TYR A 74 8.96 -6.44 2.07
N LEU A 75 7.88 -5.93 1.47
CA LEU A 75 6.57 -5.84 2.10
C LEU A 75 5.74 -7.05 1.70
N GLN A 76 5.05 -7.66 2.67
CA GLN A 76 4.12 -8.74 2.43
C GLN A 76 2.71 -8.28 2.77
N VAL A 77 1.79 -8.51 1.83
CA VAL A 77 0.38 -8.18 1.95
C VAL A 77 -0.46 -9.37 1.53
N LYS A 78 -1.37 -9.78 2.40
CA LYS A 78 -2.30 -10.87 2.17
C LYS A 78 -3.71 -10.33 2.37
N VAL A 79 -4.63 -10.69 1.49
CA VAL A 79 -6.06 -10.36 1.65
C VAL A 79 -6.84 -11.65 1.85
N HIS A 80 -7.87 -11.62 2.70
CA HIS A 80 -8.90 -12.67 2.76
C HIS A 80 -8.43 -14.13 2.78
N GLY A 81 -7.33 -14.42 3.47
CA GLY A 81 -6.82 -15.79 3.55
C GLY A 81 -6.02 -16.27 2.34
N TYR A 82 -5.92 -15.48 1.27
CA TYR A 82 -5.12 -15.80 0.07
C TYR A 82 -3.62 -15.84 0.34
N GLY A 83 -2.84 -16.27 -0.65
CA GLY A 83 -1.39 -16.23 -0.61
C GLY A 83 -0.85 -14.81 -0.35
N TRP A 84 0.37 -14.76 0.18
CA TRP A 84 1.08 -13.51 0.38
C TRP A 84 1.53 -12.91 -0.96
N ASN A 85 1.15 -11.67 -1.21
CA ASN A 85 1.77 -10.84 -2.23
C ASN A 85 3.05 -10.23 -1.65
N ARG A 86 4.14 -10.36 -2.38
CA ARG A 86 5.45 -9.83 -1.99
C ARG A 86 5.80 -8.65 -2.89
N PHE A 87 6.18 -7.54 -2.26
CA PHE A 87 6.66 -6.34 -2.94
C PHE A 87 8.09 -6.08 -2.47
N ASP A 88 9.06 -6.36 -3.34
CA ASP A 88 10.47 -6.20 -3.03
C ASP A 88 10.87 -4.73 -2.95
N GLY A 89 11.75 -4.46 -1.99
CA GLY A 89 12.50 -3.22 -1.89
C GLY A 89 13.78 -3.27 -2.70
N VAL A 90 14.63 -2.27 -2.45
CA VAL A 90 15.97 -2.19 -3.01
C VAL A 90 16.96 -2.06 -1.86
N GLN A 91 18.04 -2.82 -1.94
CA GLN A 91 19.10 -2.80 -0.94
C GLN A 91 19.65 -1.38 -0.73
N LYS A 92 19.90 -1.05 0.53
CA LYS A 92 20.45 0.23 1.01
C LYS A 92 19.65 1.46 0.57
N LYS A 93 18.40 1.29 0.14
CA LYS A 93 17.55 2.37 -0.38
C LYS A 93 16.16 2.35 0.24
N GLY A 94 15.52 3.52 0.19
CA GLY A 94 14.10 3.67 0.41
C GLY A 94 13.37 3.66 -0.93
N VAL A 95 12.34 2.81 -1.06
CA VAL A 95 11.46 2.79 -2.22
C VAL A 95 10.04 3.14 -1.81
N TRP A 96 9.37 3.91 -2.65
CA TRP A 96 7.94 4.18 -2.48
C TRP A 96 7.14 2.96 -2.97
N ILE A 97 6.31 2.43 -2.09
CA ILE A 97 5.34 1.37 -2.40
C ILE A 97 3.99 2.04 -2.52
N ASP A 98 3.27 1.69 -3.58
CA ASP A 98 1.88 2.08 -3.84
C ASP A 98 1.25 0.89 -4.59
N LYS A 99 0.44 0.10 -3.88
CA LYS A 99 -0.02 -1.22 -4.35
C LYS A 99 -1.47 -1.48 -3.98
N LEU A 100 -2.18 -2.06 -4.96
CA LEU A 100 -3.51 -2.63 -4.83
C LEU A 100 -3.39 -4.14 -4.72
N VAL A 101 -4.03 -4.73 -3.72
CA VAL A 101 -4.06 -6.17 -3.49
C VAL A 101 -5.50 -6.65 -3.53
N HIS A 102 -5.79 -7.46 -4.54
CA HIS A 102 -7.13 -7.97 -4.83
C HIS A 102 -7.32 -9.37 -4.27
N ASP A 103 -8.55 -9.69 -3.90
CA ASP A 103 -9.01 -11.06 -3.74
C ASP A 103 -9.50 -11.55 -5.11
N GLY A 104 -8.94 -12.66 -5.56
CA GLY A 104 -9.23 -13.20 -6.89
C GLY A 104 -10.66 -13.75 -7.06
N ALA A 105 -11.39 -14.02 -5.97
CA ALA A 105 -12.74 -14.58 -6.03
C ALA A 105 -13.83 -13.65 -5.47
N SER A 106 -13.51 -12.67 -4.62
CA SER A 106 -14.52 -11.77 -4.05
C SER A 106 -14.40 -10.33 -4.54
N ARG A 107 -15.54 -9.73 -4.90
CA ARG A 107 -15.67 -8.31 -5.28
C ARG A 107 -15.43 -7.36 -4.10
N TYR A 108 -15.33 -7.90 -2.89
CA TYR A 108 -15.16 -7.14 -1.67
C TYR A 108 -13.98 -7.74 -0.91
N THR A 109 -12.85 -7.03 -0.91
CA THR A 109 -11.85 -7.28 0.13
C THR A 109 -12.24 -6.60 1.43
N ASN A 110 -12.22 -7.36 2.53
CA ASN A 110 -12.71 -6.95 3.86
C ASN A 110 -11.65 -7.17 4.93
N THR A 111 -10.65 -8.01 4.66
CA THR A 111 -9.59 -8.34 5.61
C THR A 111 -8.24 -8.36 4.91
N ALA A 112 -7.25 -7.77 5.55
CA ALA A 112 -5.88 -7.77 5.07
C ALA A 112 -4.89 -7.99 6.22
N GLU A 113 -3.80 -8.65 5.90
CA GLU A 113 -2.66 -8.89 6.77
C GLU A 113 -1.44 -8.25 6.12
N VAL A 114 -0.67 -7.47 6.89
CA VAL A 114 0.53 -6.81 6.40
C VAL A 114 1.69 -7.04 7.36
N ARG A 115 2.88 -7.29 6.79
CA ARG A 115 4.14 -7.32 7.53
C ARG A 115 5.30 -6.86 6.65
N VAL A 116 6.33 -6.30 7.27
CA VAL A 116 7.61 -6.02 6.60
C VAL A 116 8.62 -7.08 6.98
N CYS A 117 9.45 -7.50 6.03
CA CYS A 117 10.45 -8.53 6.25
C CYS A 117 11.79 -8.14 5.65
N GLN A 118 12.83 -8.70 6.25
CA GLN A 118 14.18 -8.71 5.73
C GLN A 118 14.51 -10.12 5.26
N ASN A 119 14.96 -10.23 4.01
CA ASN A 119 15.38 -11.47 3.37
C ASN A 119 16.77 -11.87 3.86
N ARG A 120 16.86 -12.89 4.72
CA ARG A 120 18.14 -13.33 5.32
C ARG A 120 18.87 -14.41 4.50
N GLY A 121 18.44 -14.60 3.25
CA GLY A 121 18.96 -15.63 2.37
C GLY A 121 18.39 -17.00 2.69
N SER A 122 18.87 -18.02 1.98
CA SER A 122 18.33 -19.38 2.05
C SER A 122 18.68 -20.15 3.33
N LEU A 123 19.68 -19.70 4.08
CA LEU A 123 20.21 -20.41 5.26
C LEU A 123 19.49 -20.04 6.56
N HIS A 124 18.70 -18.97 6.56
CA HIS A 124 18.00 -18.49 7.74
C HIS A 124 16.58 -18.06 7.41
N PRO A 125 15.62 -18.28 8.32
CA PRO A 125 14.29 -17.70 8.19
C PRO A 125 14.37 -16.18 8.08
N ASP A 126 13.54 -15.63 7.21
CA ASP A 126 13.40 -14.18 7.03
C ASP A 126 12.94 -13.53 8.33
N ASN A 127 13.54 -12.39 8.64
CA ASN A 127 13.19 -11.62 9.84
C ASN A 127 12.02 -10.70 9.51
N CYS A 128 10.83 -11.05 9.99
CA CYS A 128 9.60 -10.31 9.74
C CYS A 128 9.08 -9.60 10.98
N SER A 129 8.44 -8.43 10.78
CA SER A 129 7.70 -7.76 11.83
C SER A 129 6.48 -8.58 12.25
N PRO A 130 5.90 -8.34 13.44
CA PRO A 130 4.58 -8.87 13.78
C PRO A 130 3.57 -8.54 12.68
N THR A 131 2.74 -9.52 12.31
CA THR A 131 1.66 -9.32 11.34
C THR A 131 0.63 -8.37 11.91
N LYS A 132 0.24 -7.37 11.13
CA LYS A 132 -0.86 -6.47 11.47
C LYS A 132 -2.07 -6.80 10.62
N TYR A 133 -3.21 -6.91 11.31
CA TYR A 133 -4.48 -7.24 10.72
C TYR A 133 -5.32 -5.98 10.53
N PHE A 134 -5.93 -5.87 9.36
CA PHE A 134 -6.80 -4.78 8.94
C PHE A 134 -8.17 -5.35 8.60
N LYS A 135 -9.21 -4.62 8.99
CA LYS A 135 -10.59 -4.96 8.66
C LYS A 135 -11.25 -3.74 8.02
N ARG A 136 -12.02 -3.97 6.96
CA ARG A 136 -12.88 -2.97 6.35
C ARG A 136 -13.95 -2.53 7.34
N LYS A 137 -14.12 -1.21 7.47
CA LYS A 137 -15.14 -0.60 8.33
C LYS A 137 -16.42 -0.38 7.55
#